data_AF-A0A954IQ71-F1
#
_entry.id   AF-A0A954IQ71-F1
#
_cell.length_a   1.000
_cell.length_b   1.000
_cell.length_c   1.000
_cell.angle_alpha   90.00
_cell.angle_beta   90.00
_cell.angle_gamma   90.00
#
_symmetry.space_group_name_H-M   'P 1'
#
loop_
_entity.id
_entity.type
_entity.pdbx_description
1 polymer ?
#
loop_
_entity_poly.entity_id
_entity_poly.type
_entity_poly.pdbx_seq_one_letter_code
_entity_poly.pdbx_strand_id
1 'polypeptide(L)'
;MSLFVDGLILPEEFVMKRSQFALALLVIVGVTSTVSAQGERGRGFGRGLNSSFLLRNEGVQKELKLTEEQSKTLQEKLRAARGSREDFNNLSQEERQKRFTEMAKKTDEAINSVLDEKQKKRLDELQLQMAGPAALVIGEVAEKLNLDQEQKEKLRKIQSDNRSTQRFDFRNASSEERQK
;
A
#
# COMPACT_ATOMS: atom_id res chain seq x y z
N MET A 1 -50.42 24.76 -18.37
CA MET A 1 -49.20 25.42 -18.88
C MET A 1 -48.15 25.23 -17.78
N SER A 2 -47.23 24.26 -17.90
CA SER A 2 -45.97 24.35 -18.69
C SER A 2 -45.05 25.41 -18.03
N LEU A 3 -43.87 25.16 -17.46
CA LEU A 3 -42.80 24.17 -17.69
C LEU A 3 -41.79 24.12 -16.49
N PHE A 4 -41.10 22.98 -16.32
CA PHE A 4 -39.63 22.73 -16.10
C PHE A 4 -38.77 23.75 -15.28
N VAL A 5 -37.66 23.46 -14.59
CA VAL A 5 -36.82 22.34 -14.10
C VAL A 5 -35.71 23.02 -13.24
N ASP A 6 -34.94 22.26 -12.44
CA ASP A 6 -33.65 22.60 -11.80
C ASP A 6 -33.61 23.23 -10.39
N GLY A 7 -32.72 22.66 -9.56
CA GLY A 7 -32.10 23.36 -8.44
C GLY A 7 -32.11 22.63 -7.10
N LEU A 8 -31.44 21.48 -6.98
CA LEU A 8 -31.08 20.91 -5.68
C LEU A 8 -30.02 21.82 -5.00
N ILE A 9 -30.48 22.84 -4.29
CA ILE A 9 -29.63 23.71 -3.47
C ILE A 9 -29.39 22.99 -2.14
N LEU A 10 -28.25 22.29 -2.02
CA LEU A 10 -27.74 21.88 -0.72
C LEU A 10 -26.92 23.03 -0.12
N PRO A 11 -27.17 23.42 1.14
CA PRO A 11 -26.50 24.55 1.79
C PRO A 11 -25.01 24.28 2.08
N GLU A 12 -24.22 25.34 1.89
CA GLU A 12 -22.77 25.51 2.10
C GLU A 12 -22.31 25.32 3.58
N GLU A 13 -22.50 24.15 4.16
CA GLU A 13 -21.96 23.83 5.50
C GLU A 13 -21.28 22.45 5.56
N PHE A 14 -20.68 21.99 4.45
CA PHE A 14 -19.81 20.81 4.46
C PHE A 14 -18.34 21.19 4.73
N VAL A 15 -18.11 21.95 5.81
CA VAL A 15 -16.76 22.18 6.35
C VAL A 15 -16.53 21.20 7.50
N MET A 16 -16.27 19.94 7.16
CA MET A 16 -15.92 18.91 8.14
C MET A 16 -14.44 19.09 8.56
N LYS A 17 -14.23 19.49 9.82
CA LYS A 17 -12.91 19.57 10.48
C LYS A 17 -12.17 18.24 10.33
N ARG A 18 -10.88 18.29 10.01
CA ARG A 18 -9.96 17.19 9.63
C ARG A 18 -9.70 16.10 10.69
N SER A 19 -10.64 15.82 11.58
CA SER A 19 -10.50 14.81 12.63
C SER A 19 -11.84 14.15 12.84
N GLN A 20 -12.18 13.18 11.97
CA GLN A 20 -13.13 12.08 12.20
C GLN A 20 -13.38 11.32 10.88
N PHE A 21 -12.42 10.48 10.47
CA PHE A 21 -12.76 9.31 9.66
C PHE A 21 -13.24 8.22 10.63
N ALA A 22 -14.48 8.33 11.10
CA ALA A 22 -15.14 7.27 11.85
C ALA A 22 -15.80 6.30 10.85
N LEU A 23 -15.09 5.22 10.52
CA LEU A 23 -15.60 4.16 9.67
C LEU A 23 -16.50 3.26 10.53
N ALA A 24 -17.79 3.58 10.62
CA ALA A 24 -18.78 2.71 11.24
C ALA A 24 -19.34 1.74 10.19
N LEU A 25 -18.88 0.48 10.23
CA LEU A 25 -19.54 -0.63 9.53
C LEU A 25 -19.94 -1.69 10.56
N LEU A 26 -21.23 -1.74 10.81
CA LEU A 26 -21.93 -2.68 11.67
C LEU A 26 -22.03 -4.02 10.91
N VAL A 27 -21.26 -5.03 11.31
CA VAL A 27 -21.29 -6.37 10.69
C VAL A 27 -21.80 -7.39 11.71
N ILE A 28 -22.99 -7.94 11.44
CA ILE A 28 -23.59 -9.05 12.15
C ILE A 28 -22.84 -10.34 11.76
N VAL A 29 -22.51 -11.13 12.79
CA VAL A 29 -21.72 -12.37 12.74
C VAL A 29 -22.50 -13.53 12.14
N GLY A 30 -21.81 -14.39 11.38
CA GLY A 30 -22.15 -15.80 11.28
C GLY A 30 -21.62 -16.50 10.03
N VAL A 31 -20.51 -17.25 10.17
CA VAL A 31 -20.36 -18.67 9.81
C VAL A 31 -18.89 -19.07 9.92
N THR A 32 -18.67 -20.15 10.66
CA THR A 32 -17.41 -20.85 10.86
C THR A 32 -16.97 -21.56 9.58
N SER A 33 -15.79 -21.22 9.07
CA SER A 33 -15.06 -22.10 8.16
C SER A 33 -13.64 -22.28 8.67
N THR A 34 -13.26 -23.54 8.79
CA THR A 34 -11.94 -24.02 9.18
C THR A 34 -10.89 -23.44 8.24
N VAL A 35 -10.08 -22.51 8.75
CA VAL A 35 -8.93 -21.97 8.03
C VAL A 35 -7.83 -23.04 8.04
N SER A 36 -7.58 -23.61 6.86
CA SER A 36 -6.43 -24.44 6.57
C SER A 36 -5.15 -23.64 6.86
N ALA A 37 -4.37 -24.10 7.84
CA ALA A 37 -3.09 -23.54 8.21
C ALA A 37 -2.06 -23.74 7.08
N GLN A 38 -2.03 -22.80 6.13
CA GLN A 38 -1.00 -22.74 5.10
C GLN A 38 0.09 -21.74 5.51
N GLY A 39 0.97 -22.19 6.41
CA GLY A 39 2.30 -21.62 6.67
C GLY A 39 2.30 -20.22 7.25
N GLU A 40 3.07 -20.02 8.32
CA GLU A 40 3.46 -18.72 8.85
C GLU A 40 4.35 -17.96 7.85
N ARG A 41 3.84 -17.65 6.66
CA ARG A 41 4.35 -16.57 5.82
C ARG A 41 3.97 -15.30 6.55
N GLY A 42 4.97 -14.62 7.12
CA GLY A 42 4.82 -13.43 7.96
C GLY A 42 3.62 -12.59 7.56
N ARG A 43 2.58 -12.63 8.41
CA ARG A 43 1.34 -11.86 8.29
C ARG A 43 1.68 -10.37 8.29
N GLY A 44 1.94 -9.82 7.11
CA GLY A 44 2.24 -8.43 6.89
C GLY A 44 2.10 -8.13 5.40
N PHE A 45 1.54 -6.96 5.09
CA PHE A 45 1.27 -6.49 3.73
C PHE A 45 2.55 -6.43 2.90
N GLY A 46 2.82 -7.45 2.06
CA GLY A 46 3.88 -7.42 1.02
C GLY A 46 5.18 -6.75 1.48
N ARG A 47 5.66 -7.13 2.68
CA ARG A 47 6.59 -6.32 3.48
C ARG A 47 7.94 -6.04 2.84
N GLY A 48 8.44 -6.85 1.91
CA GLY A 48 9.83 -6.71 1.43
C GLY A 48 10.17 -5.34 0.85
N LEU A 49 9.74 -5.04 -0.37
CA LEU A 49 10.26 -3.87 -1.09
C LEU A 49 9.63 -2.53 -0.66
N ASN A 50 8.33 -2.54 -0.31
CA ASN A 50 7.61 -1.32 0.05
C ASN A 50 7.92 -0.82 1.48
N SER A 51 8.16 -1.73 2.43
CA SER A 51 8.57 -1.31 3.79
C SER A 51 9.93 -0.64 3.80
N SER A 52 10.87 -1.11 2.97
CA SER A 52 12.22 -0.56 2.91
C SER A 52 12.22 0.93 2.56
N PHE A 53 11.25 1.37 1.76
CA PHE A 53 11.09 2.77 1.37
C PHE A 53 10.59 3.61 2.54
N LEU A 54 9.52 3.16 3.22
CA LEU A 54 8.97 3.85 4.39
C LEU A 54 10.00 3.99 5.51
N LEU A 55 10.76 2.93 5.79
CA LEU A 55 11.73 2.94 6.89
C LEU A 55 12.95 3.84 6.65
N ARG A 56 13.15 4.35 5.44
CA ARG A 56 14.16 5.38 5.14
C ARG A 56 13.65 6.80 5.39
N ASN A 57 12.35 6.98 5.56
CA ASN A 57 11.74 8.28 5.81
C ASN A 57 11.87 8.64 7.30
N GLU A 58 12.45 9.81 7.61
CA GLU A 58 12.66 10.25 8.99
C GLU A 58 11.35 10.42 9.77
N GLY A 59 10.26 10.85 9.12
CA GLY A 59 8.95 10.97 9.75
C GLY A 59 8.41 9.62 10.23
N VAL A 60 8.56 8.60 9.38
CA VAL A 60 8.21 7.21 9.73
C VAL A 60 9.08 6.71 10.88
N GLN A 61 10.40 6.95 10.84
CA GLN A 61 11.31 6.53 11.92
C GLN A 61 10.92 7.15 13.27
N LYS A 62 10.56 8.44 13.29
CA LYS A 62 10.08 9.14 14.48
C LYS A 62 8.76 8.55 14.99
N GLU A 63 7.85 8.22 14.09
CA GLU A 63 6.56 7.64 14.45
C GLU A 63 6.68 6.22 15.02
N LEU A 64 7.61 5.44 14.47
CA LEU A 64 8.01 4.13 15.00
C LEU A 64 8.88 4.23 16.26
N LYS A 65 9.26 5.45 16.67
CA LYS A 65 10.12 5.73 17.81
C LYS A 65 11.42 4.93 17.76
N LEU A 66 12.02 4.82 16.57
CA LEU A 66 13.27 4.11 16.41
C LEU A 66 14.37 4.81 17.20
N THR A 67 15.19 4.04 17.91
CA THR A 67 16.42 4.58 18.49
C THR A 67 17.42 4.92 17.38
N GLU A 68 18.44 5.73 17.69
CA GLU A 68 19.51 6.02 16.74
C GLU A 68 20.23 4.74 16.31
N GLU A 69 20.45 3.82 17.24
CA GLU A 69 21.05 2.50 16.97
C GLU A 69 20.17 1.67 16.03
N GLN A 70 18.87 1.52 16.34
CA GLN A 70 17.93 0.80 15.45
C GLN A 70 17.91 1.44 14.06
N SER A 71 17.87 2.77 13.98
CA SER A 71 17.85 3.49 12.69
C SER A 71 19.11 3.24 11.89
N LYS A 72 20.28 3.29 12.52
CA LYS A 72 21.57 3.03 11.87
C LYS A 72 21.67 1.57 11.40
N THR A 73 21.40 0.61 12.28
CA THR A 73 21.43 -0.82 11.97
C THR A 73 20.46 -1.18 10.85
N LEU A 74 19.26 -0.60 10.88
CA LEU A 74 18.26 -0.83 9.84
C LEU A 74 18.70 -0.25 8.50
N GLN A 75 19.28 0.96 8.47
CA GLN A 75 19.84 1.54 7.24
C GLN A 75 20.96 0.67 6.65
N GLU A 76 21.87 0.17 7.47
CA GLU A 76 22.96 -0.71 7.04
C GLU A 76 22.43 -2.01 6.45
N LYS A 77 21.54 -2.70 7.17
CA LYS A 77 20.93 -3.96 6.71
C LYS A 77 20.09 -3.77 5.45
N LEU A 78 19.30 -2.70 5.36
CA LEU A 78 18.49 -2.40 4.16
C LEU A 78 19.35 -1.98 2.96
N ARG A 79 20.53 -1.38 3.18
CA ARG A 79 21.49 -1.12 2.10
C ARG A 79 22.09 -2.42 1.59
N ALA A 80 22.46 -3.34 2.49
CA ALA A 80 23.00 -4.65 2.12
C ALA A 80 21.96 -5.58 1.46
N ALA A 81 20.69 -5.48 1.86
CA ALA A 81 19.59 -6.22 1.24
C ALA A 81 19.24 -5.70 -0.16
N ARG A 82 19.63 -4.46 -0.48
CA ARG A 82 19.39 -3.85 -1.79
C ARG A 82 20.46 -4.34 -2.77
N GLY A 83 20.02 -4.90 -3.89
CA GLY A 83 20.91 -5.14 -5.04
C GLY A 83 21.38 -3.84 -5.69
N SER A 84 22.54 -3.89 -6.33
CA SER A 84 23.03 -2.82 -7.20
C SER A 84 22.20 -2.76 -8.48
N ARG A 85 22.24 -1.65 -9.22
CA ARG A 85 21.62 -1.60 -10.56
C ARG A 85 22.29 -2.57 -11.53
N GLU A 86 23.59 -2.81 -11.33
CA GLU A 86 24.39 -3.72 -12.13
C GLU A 86 23.95 -5.18 -11.96
N ASP A 87 23.45 -5.54 -10.76
CA ASP A 87 22.92 -6.88 -10.46
C ASP A 87 21.71 -7.25 -11.32
N PHE A 88 21.05 -6.28 -11.96
CA PHE A 88 19.87 -6.48 -12.81
C PHE A 88 20.19 -6.37 -14.31
N ASN A 89 21.43 -6.02 -14.67
CA ASN A 89 21.84 -5.92 -16.05
C ASN A 89 21.89 -7.32 -16.68
N ASN A 90 21.40 -7.44 -17.92
CA ASN A 90 21.45 -8.68 -18.71
C ASN A 90 20.76 -9.92 -18.10
N LEU A 91 19.99 -9.77 -17.03
CA LEU A 91 19.20 -10.88 -16.47
C LEU A 91 17.96 -11.17 -17.32
N SER A 92 17.61 -12.45 -17.45
CA SER A 92 16.30 -12.87 -17.95
C SER A 92 15.17 -12.42 -17.00
N GLN A 93 13.92 -12.50 -17.46
CA GLN A 93 12.78 -12.15 -16.60
C GLN A 93 12.68 -13.06 -15.37
N GLU A 94 12.93 -14.36 -15.53
CA GLU A 94 12.87 -15.33 -14.43
C GLU A 94 13.98 -15.06 -13.40
N GLU A 95 15.21 -14.80 -13.85
CA GLU A 95 16.32 -14.47 -12.96
C GLU A 95 16.06 -13.17 -12.21
N ARG A 96 15.51 -12.15 -12.88
CA ARG A 96 15.07 -10.91 -12.22
C ARG A 96 14.05 -11.21 -11.13
N GLN A 97 13.03 -12.02 -11.41
CA GLN A 97 12.01 -12.37 -10.42
C GLN A 97 12.59 -13.10 -9.21
N LYS A 98 13.51 -14.06 -9.43
CA LYS A 98 14.22 -14.76 -8.36
C LYS A 98 15.02 -13.78 -7.50
N ARG A 99 15.76 -12.86 -8.13
CA ARG A 99 16.53 -11.81 -7.42
C ARG A 99 15.64 -10.87 -6.62
N PHE A 100 14.52 -10.42 -7.17
CA PHE A 100 13.54 -9.61 -6.42
C PHE A 100 12.99 -10.35 -5.21
N THR A 101 12.70 -11.64 -5.35
CA THR A 101 12.22 -12.48 -4.26
C THR A 101 13.28 -12.62 -3.15
N GLU A 102 14.55 -12.79 -3.53
CA GLU A 102 15.67 -12.87 -2.59
C GLU A 102 15.88 -11.55 -1.83
N MET A 103 15.87 -10.41 -2.55
CA MET A 103 15.96 -9.09 -1.91
C MET A 103 14.80 -8.82 -0.96
N ALA A 104 13.58 -9.24 -1.33
CA ALA A 104 12.41 -9.10 -0.46
C ALA A 104 12.61 -9.89 0.84
N LYS A 105 13.08 -11.14 0.76
CA LYS A 105 13.38 -11.96 1.95
C LYS A 105 14.45 -11.32 2.84
N LYS A 106 15.57 -10.88 2.26
CA LYS A 106 16.65 -10.20 3.00
C LYS A 106 16.15 -8.92 3.69
N THR A 107 15.23 -8.21 3.04
CA THR A 107 14.60 -7.02 3.62
C THR A 107 13.70 -7.39 4.80
N ASP A 108 12.87 -8.43 4.65
CA ASP A 108 12.01 -8.89 5.74
C ASP A 108 12.82 -9.37 6.96
N GLU A 109 13.91 -10.10 6.73
CA GLU A 109 14.85 -10.52 7.78
C GLU A 109 15.52 -9.31 8.46
N ALA A 110 15.94 -8.30 7.69
CA ALA A 110 16.50 -7.07 8.22
C ALA A 110 15.50 -6.34 9.13
N ILE A 111 14.24 -6.24 8.72
CA ILE A 111 13.18 -5.60 9.51
C ILE A 111 12.89 -6.40 10.77
N ASN A 112 12.71 -7.72 10.65
CA ASN A 112 12.37 -8.59 11.77
C ASN A 112 13.47 -8.70 12.82
N SER A 113 14.73 -8.52 12.44
CA SER A 113 15.87 -8.55 13.37
C SER A 113 16.09 -7.25 14.14
N VAL A 114 15.43 -6.15 13.76
CA VAL A 114 15.64 -4.82 14.37
C VAL A 114 14.38 -4.28 15.03
N LEU A 115 13.21 -4.48 14.41
CA LEU A 115 11.95 -3.95 14.91
C LEU A 115 11.26 -4.93 15.84
N ASP A 116 10.77 -4.41 16.97
CA ASP A 116 9.90 -5.17 17.87
C ASP A 116 8.49 -5.37 17.28
N GLU A 117 7.65 -6.17 17.94
CA GLU A 117 6.29 -6.44 17.48
C GLU A 117 5.39 -5.20 17.39
N LYS A 118 5.57 -4.23 18.29
CA LYS A 118 4.77 -2.99 18.29
C LYS A 118 5.17 -2.10 17.12
N GLN A 119 6.47 -1.95 16.87
CA GLN A 119 7.02 -1.22 15.74
C GLN A 119 6.60 -1.86 14.41
N LYS A 120 6.67 -3.19 14.32
CA LYS A 120 6.21 -3.94 13.15
C LYS A 120 4.72 -3.74 12.86
N LYS A 121 3.86 -3.79 13.88
CA LYS A 121 2.43 -3.48 13.73
C LYS A 121 2.21 -2.04 13.23
N ARG A 122 2.89 -1.07 13.82
CA ARG A 122 2.75 0.34 13.38
C ARG A 122 3.25 0.55 11.96
N LEU A 123 4.32 -0.15 11.56
CA LEU A 123 4.80 -0.13 10.19
C LEU A 123 3.74 -0.67 9.22
N ASP A 124 3.03 -1.74 9.56
CA ASP A 124 1.94 -2.27 8.71
C ASP A 124 0.81 -1.26 8.56
N GLU A 125 0.42 -0.58 9.64
CA GLU A 125 -0.58 0.48 9.59
C GLU A 125 -0.14 1.63 8.66
N LEU A 126 1.13 2.02 8.73
CA LEU A 126 1.71 3.04 7.85
C LEU A 126 1.74 2.59 6.38
N GLN A 127 2.02 1.31 6.13
CA GLN A 127 1.92 0.74 4.78
C GLN A 127 0.49 0.81 4.25
N LEU A 128 -0.50 0.50 5.08
CA LEU A 128 -1.92 0.61 4.72
C LEU A 128 -2.31 2.06 4.41
N GLN A 129 -1.88 3.00 5.25
CA GLN A 129 -2.13 4.42 5.04
C GLN A 129 -1.48 4.91 3.74
N MET A 130 -0.24 4.50 3.45
CA MET A 130 0.44 4.86 2.21
C MET A 130 -0.22 4.23 0.98
N ALA A 131 -0.65 2.97 1.07
CA ALA A 131 -1.33 2.27 -0.02
C ALA A 131 -2.73 2.86 -0.32
N GLY A 132 -3.38 3.43 0.70
CA GLY A 132 -4.69 4.06 0.55
C GLY A 132 -5.74 3.08 -0.02
N PRO A 133 -6.60 3.52 -0.96
CA PRO A 133 -7.63 2.66 -1.56
C PRO A 133 -7.06 1.42 -2.27
N ALA A 134 -5.78 1.44 -2.68
CA ALA A 134 -5.14 0.28 -3.28
C ALA A 134 -5.03 -0.91 -2.31
N ALA A 135 -4.97 -0.65 -0.99
CA ALA A 135 -4.89 -1.68 0.04
C ALA A 135 -6.11 -2.60 0.07
N LEU A 136 -7.30 -2.10 -0.34
CA LEU A 136 -8.56 -2.83 -0.22
C LEU A 136 -8.57 -4.17 -0.97
N VAL A 137 -7.79 -4.29 -2.05
CA VAL A 137 -7.75 -5.51 -2.88
C VAL A 137 -6.50 -6.36 -2.65
N ILE A 138 -5.69 -6.01 -1.66
CA ILE A 138 -4.40 -6.64 -1.39
C ILE A 138 -4.48 -7.47 -0.11
N GLY A 139 -4.15 -8.75 -0.21
CA GLY A 139 -3.83 -9.64 0.90
C GLY A 139 -4.83 -9.59 2.06
N GLU A 140 -4.29 -9.35 3.25
CA GLU A 140 -5.01 -9.47 4.53
C GLU A 140 -6.18 -8.47 4.68
N VAL A 141 -6.17 -7.29 4.04
CA VAL A 141 -7.32 -6.37 4.09
C VAL A 141 -8.50 -6.97 3.33
N ALA A 142 -8.26 -7.48 2.11
CA ALA A 142 -9.32 -8.07 1.31
C ALA A 142 -9.95 -9.30 1.99
N GLU A 143 -9.13 -10.08 2.70
CA GLU A 143 -9.59 -11.21 3.52
C GLU A 143 -10.39 -10.75 4.74
N LYS A 144 -9.89 -9.77 5.51
CA LYS A 144 -10.60 -9.22 6.67
C LYS A 144 -11.95 -8.59 6.31
N LEU A 145 -12.04 -8.01 5.12
CA LEU A 145 -13.27 -7.44 4.58
C LEU A 145 -14.17 -8.47 3.89
N ASN A 146 -13.75 -9.74 3.83
CA ASN A 146 -14.45 -10.82 3.15
C ASN A 146 -14.85 -10.47 1.71
N LEU A 147 -13.98 -9.77 0.99
CA LEU A 147 -14.29 -9.34 -0.37
C LEU A 147 -14.39 -10.55 -1.29
N ASP A 148 -15.53 -10.68 -1.95
CA ASP A 148 -15.74 -11.69 -2.98
C ASP A 148 -14.94 -11.35 -4.25
N GLN A 149 -14.97 -12.27 -5.23
CA GLN A 149 -14.22 -12.12 -6.47
C GLN A 149 -14.73 -10.94 -7.31
N GLU A 150 -16.05 -10.72 -7.36
CA GLU A 150 -16.67 -9.65 -8.15
C GLU A 150 -16.32 -8.26 -7.57
N GLN A 151 -16.35 -8.12 -6.25
CA GLN A 151 -15.95 -6.92 -5.52
C GLN A 151 -14.47 -6.62 -5.73
N LYS A 152 -13.60 -7.63 -5.66
CA LYS A 152 -12.16 -7.50 -5.96
C LYS A 152 -11.92 -7.02 -7.39
N GLU A 153 -12.65 -7.57 -8.36
CA GLU A 153 -12.55 -7.18 -9.77
C GLU A 153 -13.02 -5.75 -10.01
N LYS A 154 -14.16 -5.36 -9.43
CA LYS A 154 -14.67 -3.97 -9.47
C LYS A 154 -13.68 -2.99 -8.89
N LEU A 155 -13.11 -3.28 -7.72
CA LEU A 155 -12.11 -2.42 -7.09
C LEU A 155 -10.82 -2.33 -7.90
N ARG A 156 -10.35 -3.44 -8.49
CA ARG A 156 -9.18 -3.41 -9.39
C ARG A 156 -9.44 -2.54 -10.63
N LYS A 157 -10.64 -2.61 -11.20
CA LYS A 157 -11.05 -1.76 -12.33
C LYS A 157 -11.07 -0.28 -11.95
N ILE A 158 -11.68 0.08 -10.83
CA ILE A 158 -11.67 1.46 -10.32
C ILE A 158 -10.23 1.96 -10.13
N GLN A 159 -9.34 1.12 -9.61
CA GLN A 159 -7.93 1.48 -9.44
C GLN A 159 -7.18 1.64 -10.77
N SER A 160 -7.45 0.80 -11.79
CA SER A 160 -6.84 0.94 -13.11
C SER A 160 -7.30 2.21 -13.81
N ASP A 161 -8.59 2.54 -13.72
CA ASP A 161 -9.18 3.72 -14.33
C ASP A 161 -8.62 4.99 -13.67
N ASN A 162 -8.50 5.02 -12.34
CA ASN A 162 -7.85 6.14 -11.64
C ASN A 162 -6.38 6.33 -12.04
N ARG A 163 -5.63 5.25 -12.30
CA ARG A 163 -4.24 5.33 -12.77
C ARG A 163 -4.13 5.78 -14.22
N SER A 164 -5.07 5.43 -15.08
CA SER A 164 -5.09 5.87 -16.48
C SER A 164 -5.50 7.35 -16.58
N THR A 165 -6.44 7.82 -15.76
CA THR A 165 -6.82 9.24 -15.72
C THR A 165 -5.71 10.14 -15.15
N GLN A 166 -4.92 9.67 -14.17
CA GLN A 166 -3.76 10.41 -13.66
C GLN A 166 -2.55 10.38 -14.60
N ARG A 167 -2.46 9.39 -15.48
CA ARG A 167 -1.61 9.47 -16.67
C ARG A 167 -2.34 10.32 -17.71
N PHE A 168 -2.40 11.63 -17.49
CA PHE A 168 -2.45 12.53 -18.63
C PHE A 168 -1.33 12.08 -19.57
N ASP A 169 -1.69 11.75 -20.80
CA ASP A 169 -0.88 10.92 -21.68
C ASP A 169 0.29 11.73 -22.24
N PHE A 170 1.28 12.09 -21.41
CA PHE A 170 2.48 12.81 -21.84
C PHE A 170 3.27 12.06 -22.93
N ARG A 171 3.00 10.76 -23.11
CA ARG A 171 3.58 9.97 -24.22
C ARG A 171 2.91 10.30 -25.56
N ASN A 172 1.59 10.52 -25.58
CA ASN A 172 0.84 10.86 -26.79
C ASN A 172 0.43 12.33 -26.91
N ALA A 173 0.68 13.15 -25.88
CA ALA A 173 0.45 14.58 -25.92
C ALA A 173 1.33 15.20 -27.01
N SER A 174 0.68 15.93 -27.91
CA SER A 174 1.33 16.70 -28.95
C SER A 174 2.26 17.77 -28.34
N SER A 175 3.20 18.28 -29.14
CA SER A 175 4.15 19.32 -28.70
C SER A 175 3.46 20.55 -28.11
N GLU A 176 2.27 20.89 -28.62
CA GLU A 176 1.47 22.05 -28.19
C GLU A 176 0.80 21.83 -26.83
N GLU A 177 0.37 20.61 -26.52
CA GLU A 177 -0.25 20.26 -25.24
C GLU A 177 0.76 20.17 -24.10
N ARG A 178 2.07 20.08 -24.40
CA ARG A 178 3.15 20.08 -23.41
C ARG A 178 3.63 21.48 -23.00
N GLN A 179 3.19 22.52 -23.71
CA GLN A 179 3.65 23.91 -23.50
C GLN A 179 2.61 24.82 -22.83
N LYS A 180 1.40 24.32 -22.55
CA LYS A 180 0.39 24.98 -21.72
C LYS A 180 0.48 24.52 -20.27
#